data_AF-A0A935P4H5-F1
#
_entry.id   AF-A0A935P4H5-F1
#
_cell.length_a   1.000
_cell.length_b   1.000
_cell.length_c   1.000
_cell.angle_alpha   90.00
_cell.angle_beta   90.00
_cell.angle_gamma   90.00
#
_symmetry.space_group_name_H-M   'P 1'
#
loop_
_entity.id
_entity.type
_entity.pdbx_description
1 polymer ?
#
loop_
_entity_poly.entity_id
_entity_poly.type
_entity_poly.pdbx_seq_one_letter_code
_entity_poly.pdbx_strand_id
1 'polypeptide(L)'
;MLPLVCMVGTAPLVGCASAAAPESTPEYEQPQRWSQGVEVDEDVSGDLRPQALALIAARADGTAPEPQAPVGAAWQAPTTIRVWRRGLDGSTSSCRGRVDVLPLERYVRGVLPHEWIRSWHGESLRAGAIVIRTYAANWVTSGGKYTCADLDDTTASQVYKDETFAVTDAAVEATAGSFVMKNGAPVFAEYSAENGHPTATGVSDSLCAGKTRFGHGRGACQWGSQRWASQSGKGHAWIVEHYYPGAVVTKVGGGAPVIIDSSPAANDAALAKVEYAGTWTSTSATAGYHGTEYRWAATEQSTAPATFSFYLASAGTRTIDAWWVAGANRSTAATFIAYDAAGAELGRVARDQRVAGSQWNPLGTYAFTAGWNRVVLSRWQTPGAVVIADAIRVR
;
A
#
# COMPACT_ATOMS: atom_id res chain seq x y z
N MET A 1 -23.88 39.50 21.33
CA MET A 1 -24.55 38.34 20.70
C MET A 1 -23.60 37.16 20.85
N LEU A 2 -23.89 36.29 21.82
CA LEU A 2 -23.09 35.09 22.15
C LEU A 2 -23.46 33.93 21.21
N PRO A 3 -22.53 32.98 20.96
CA PRO A 3 -22.79 31.80 20.14
C PRO A 3 -23.60 30.76 20.93
N LEU A 4 -24.45 30.02 20.23
CA LEU A 4 -25.35 29.01 20.79
C LEU A 4 -24.59 27.68 20.95
N VAL A 5 -24.42 27.26 22.21
CA VAL A 5 -23.96 25.94 22.64
C VAL A 5 -25.16 24.99 22.63
N CYS A 6 -25.06 23.83 21.97
CA CYS A 6 -26.05 22.77 22.10
C CYS A 6 -25.88 22.07 23.46
N MET A 7 -26.81 22.34 24.40
CA MET A 7 -26.98 21.53 25.61
C MET A 7 -27.80 20.27 25.31
N VAL A 8 -27.45 19.19 26.01
CA VAL A 8 -28.16 17.92 26.06
C VAL A 8 -29.48 18.09 26.82
N GLY A 9 -30.61 17.78 26.17
CA GLY A 9 -31.94 17.88 26.78
C GLY A 9 -32.98 17.04 26.03
N THR A 10 -33.65 16.18 26.78
CA THR A 10 -34.63 15.16 26.40
C THR A 10 -35.85 15.70 25.62
N ALA A 11 -35.92 15.41 24.31
CA ALA A 11 -37.12 15.47 23.45
C ALA A 11 -36.88 14.59 22.20
N PRO A 12 -37.90 14.01 21.55
CA PRO A 12 -37.73 12.90 20.61
C PRO A 12 -36.96 13.36 19.36
N LEU A 13 -36.10 12.47 18.87
CA LEU A 13 -35.29 12.60 17.66
C LEU A 13 -36.13 13.11 16.48
N VAL A 14 -36.03 14.41 16.18
CA VAL A 14 -36.41 14.94 14.87
C VAL A 14 -35.39 14.34 13.90
N GLY A 15 -35.85 13.41 13.06
CA GLY A 15 -35.00 12.67 12.14
C GLY A 15 -34.14 13.60 11.29
N CYS A 16 -32.83 13.34 11.29
CA CYS A 16 -31.95 13.84 10.24
C CYS A 16 -32.55 13.41 8.90
N ALA A 17 -33.00 14.38 8.10
CA ALA A 17 -33.43 14.10 6.74
C ALA A 17 -32.27 13.43 6.00
N SER A 18 -32.50 12.23 5.44
CA SER A 18 -31.53 11.56 4.58
C SER A 18 -31.24 12.48 3.39
N ALA A 19 -30.04 13.07 3.33
CA ALA A 19 -29.62 13.78 2.14
C ALA A 19 -29.54 12.76 0.99
N ALA A 20 -30.33 12.97 -0.06
CA ALA A 20 -30.34 12.12 -1.24
C ALA A 20 -28.97 12.20 -1.95
N ALA A 21 -28.54 11.10 -2.58
CA ALA A 21 -27.33 11.08 -3.40
C ALA A 21 -27.37 12.22 -4.44
N PRO A 22 -26.26 12.95 -4.64
CA PRO A 22 -26.28 14.24 -5.34
C PRO A 22 -26.56 14.13 -6.85
N GLU A 23 -26.35 12.97 -7.48
CA GLU A 23 -26.62 12.72 -8.91
C GLU A 23 -27.04 11.24 -9.14
N SER A 24 -27.85 10.97 -10.17
CA SER A 24 -28.39 9.62 -10.43
C SER A 24 -27.30 8.64 -10.85
N THR A 25 -26.94 7.74 -9.93
CA THR A 25 -26.08 6.59 -10.21
C THR A 25 -26.88 5.30 -10.03
N PRO A 26 -26.63 4.23 -10.81
CA PRO A 26 -27.29 2.96 -10.56
C PRO A 26 -27.04 2.51 -9.11
N GLU A 27 -28.08 2.07 -8.42
CA GLU A 27 -28.05 1.77 -6.98
C GLU A 27 -26.94 0.75 -6.62
N TYR A 28 -26.67 -0.22 -7.51
CA TYR A 28 -25.62 -1.23 -7.34
C TYR A 28 -24.18 -0.68 -7.46
N GLU A 29 -24.01 0.56 -7.90
CA GLU A 29 -22.71 1.24 -7.95
C GLU A 29 -22.51 2.25 -6.83
N GLN A 30 -23.57 2.59 -6.08
CA GLN A 30 -23.48 3.60 -5.03
C GLN A 30 -22.74 3.04 -3.80
N PRO A 31 -21.70 3.74 -3.31
CA PRO A 31 -21.08 3.45 -2.03
C PRO A 31 -22.12 3.30 -0.91
N GLN A 32 -21.97 2.26 -0.07
CA GLN A 32 -22.88 2.01 1.06
C GLN A 32 -23.00 3.22 1.99
N ARG A 33 -21.93 4.00 2.09
CA ARG A 33 -21.88 5.24 2.87
C ARG A 33 -22.95 6.25 2.45
N TRP A 34 -23.29 6.30 1.16
CA TRP A 34 -24.25 7.25 0.62
C TRP A 34 -25.70 6.89 0.90
N SER A 35 -26.00 5.60 1.11
CA SER A 35 -27.33 5.17 1.52
C SER A 35 -27.53 5.23 3.04
N GLN A 36 -26.46 5.22 3.82
CA GLN A 36 -26.51 5.23 5.29
C GLN A 36 -26.37 6.62 5.92
N GLY A 37 -25.87 7.62 5.16
CA GLY A 37 -25.69 8.99 5.67
C GLY A 37 -24.64 9.10 6.79
N VAL A 38 -23.74 8.11 6.90
CA VAL A 38 -22.70 8.05 7.93
C VAL A 38 -21.38 8.55 7.36
N GLU A 39 -20.73 9.51 8.02
CA GLU A 39 -19.48 10.11 7.53
C GLU A 39 -18.22 9.34 8.01
N VAL A 40 -17.06 9.59 7.39
CA VAL A 40 -15.79 9.02 7.88
C VAL A 40 -15.52 9.63 9.26
N ASP A 41 -15.12 8.81 10.22
CA ASP A 41 -14.82 9.21 11.59
C ASP A 41 -16.00 9.62 12.49
N GLU A 42 -17.25 9.39 12.07
CA GLU A 42 -18.43 9.45 12.97
C GLU A 42 -18.59 8.15 13.79
N ASP A 43 -17.49 7.58 14.26
CA ASP A 43 -17.58 6.37 15.09
C ASP A 43 -18.11 6.71 16.48
N VAL A 44 -19.38 6.40 16.71
CA VAL A 44 -20.08 6.55 17.99
C VAL A 44 -19.96 5.30 18.88
N SER A 45 -19.12 4.32 18.53
CA SER A 45 -18.97 3.06 19.29
C SER A 45 -18.47 3.26 20.73
N GLY A 46 -17.79 4.38 21.02
CA GLY A 46 -17.15 4.63 22.30
C GLY A 46 -15.84 3.85 22.51
N ASP A 47 -15.38 3.11 21.48
CA ASP A 47 -14.26 2.17 21.59
C ASP A 47 -12.96 2.65 20.93
N LEU A 48 -12.92 3.92 20.51
CA LEU A 48 -11.72 4.55 19.99
C LEU A 48 -10.63 4.55 21.06
N ARG A 49 -9.38 4.30 20.65
CA ARG A 49 -8.24 4.53 21.55
C ARG A 49 -8.24 6.01 21.96
N PRO A 50 -7.80 6.38 23.18
CA PRO A 50 -7.72 7.78 23.59
C PRO A 50 -6.93 8.66 22.62
N GLN A 51 -5.84 8.11 22.04
CA GLN A 51 -5.03 8.80 21.04
C GLN A 51 -5.79 9.02 19.72
N ALA A 52 -6.60 8.04 19.32
CA ALA A 52 -7.43 8.12 18.12
C ALA A 52 -8.54 9.18 18.29
N LEU A 53 -9.22 9.18 19.44
CA LEU A 53 -10.22 10.18 19.78
C LEU A 53 -9.63 11.59 19.78
N ALA A 54 -8.47 11.78 20.42
CA ALA A 54 -7.77 13.07 20.44
C ALA A 54 -7.36 13.54 19.04
N LEU A 55 -6.89 12.62 18.18
CA LEU A 55 -6.51 12.93 16.80
C LEU A 55 -7.71 13.39 15.97
N ILE A 56 -8.83 12.66 16.05
CA ILE A 56 -10.07 13.00 15.33
C ILE A 56 -10.61 14.35 15.83
N ALA A 57 -10.67 14.57 17.14
CA ALA A 57 -11.13 15.84 17.71
C ALA A 57 -10.26 17.02 17.27
N ALA A 58 -8.93 16.88 17.33
CA ALA A 58 -8.02 17.94 16.89
C ALA A 58 -8.20 18.26 15.40
N ARG A 59 -8.52 17.26 14.56
CA ARG A 59 -8.80 17.48 13.13
C ARG A 59 -10.13 18.20 12.92
N ALA A 60 -11.17 17.81 13.64
CA ALA A 60 -12.48 18.49 13.60
C ALA A 60 -12.37 19.98 13.97
N ASP A 61 -11.55 20.29 14.97
CA ASP A 61 -11.36 21.68 15.45
C ASP A 61 -10.31 22.47 14.65
N GLY A 62 -9.67 21.85 13.65
CA GLY A 62 -8.60 22.48 12.86
C GLY A 62 -7.30 22.74 13.64
N THR A 63 -7.15 22.14 14.83
CA THR A 63 -5.99 22.31 15.73
C THR A 63 -4.95 21.19 15.58
N ALA A 64 -5.26 20.16 14.79
CA ALA A 64 -4.35 19.05 14.57
C ALA A 64 -3.03 19.55 13.97
N PRO A 65 -1.89 19.14 14.56
CA PRO A 65 -0.59 19.55 14.06
C PRO A 65 -0.40 19.11 12.62
N GLU A 66 0.44 19.86 11.92
CA GLU A 66 0.89 19.47 10.59
C GLU A 66 1.60 18.11 10.68
N PRO A 67 1.32 17.16 9.78
CA PRO A 67 2.03 15.89 9.77
C PRO A 67 3.52 16.15 9.58
N GLN A 68 4.35 15.51 10.40
CA GLN A 68 5.81 15.60 10.32
C GLN A 68 6.39 14.22 10.56
N ALA A 69 7.39 13.84 9.76
CA ALA A 69 8.18 12.65 10.05
C ALA A 69 9.00 12.87 11.33
N PRO A 70 9.30 11.80 12.10
CA PRO A 70 10.24 11.92 13.21
C PRO A 70 11.56 12.53 12.73
N VAL A 71 12.07 13.51 13.47
CA VAL A 71 13.32 14.20 13.14
C VAL A 71 14.44 13.15 13.03
N GLY A 72 15.00 13.00 11.82
CA GLY A 72 16.08 12.05 11.52
C GLY A 72 15.64 10.69 10.95
N ALA A 73 14.34 10.41 10.78
CA ALA A 73 13.86 9.17 10.16
C ALA A 73 12.90 9.43 8.99
N ALA A 74 13.12 8.75 7.86
CA ALA A 74 12.17 8.76 6.75
C ALA A 74 10.94 7.91 7.10
N TRP A 75 9.73 8.47 6.95
CA TRP A 75 8.48 7.72 7.14
C TRP A 75 8.47 6.49 6.23
N GLN A 76 8.06 5.35 6.81
CA GLN A 76 7.98 4.07 6.09
C GLN A 76 6.52 3.71 5.86
N ALA A 77 6.21 3.31 4.63
CA ALA A 77 4.90 2.81 4.29
C ALA A 77 4.63 1.47 5.01
N PRO A 78 3.48 1.30 5.69
CA PRO A 78 3.13 0.02 6.26
C PRO A 78 2.84 -1.00 5.16
N THR A 79 3.34 -2.23 5.32
CA THR A 79 3.12 -3.33 4.37
C THR A 79 1.82 -4.07 4.64
N THR A 80 1.29 -3.99 5.86
CA THR A 80 0.06 -4.65 6.28
C THR A 80 -0.84 -3.71 7.09
N ILE A 81 -2.11 -4.09 7.20
CA ILE A 81 -3.13 -3.42 8.01
C ILE A 81 -3.96 -4.47 8.74
N ARG A 82 -4.31 -4.20 10.00
CA ARG A 82 -5.27 -4.96 10.80
C ARG A 82 -6.66 -4.38 10.61
N VAL A 83 -7.58 -5.16 10.08
CA VAL A 83 -8.96 -4.74 9.78
C VAL A 83 -9.93 -5.52 10.64
N TRP A 84 -10.65 -4.81 11.52
CA TRP A 84 -11.73 -5.39 12.30
C TRP A 84 -12.96 -5.59 11.40
N ARG A 85 -13.41 -6.84 11.24
CA ARG A 85 -14.53 -7.22 10.37
C ARG A 85 -15.90 -7.00 11.03
N ARG A 86 -16.09 -5.79 11.55
CA ARG A 86 -17.26 -5.34 12.31
C ARG A 86 -18.56 -5.56 11.53
N GLY A 87 -18.56 -5.24 10.24
CA GLY A 87 -19.73 -5.35 9.36
C GLY A 87 -20.16 -6.80 9.11
N LEU A 88 -19.22 -7.75 9.10
CA LEU A 88 -19.53 -9.18 8.96
C LEU A 88 -20.10 -9.78 10.24
N ASP A 89 -19.56 -9.37 11.39
CA ASP A 89 -19.88 -9.97 12.68
C ASP A 89 -21.06 -9.27 13.39
N GLY A 90 -21.52 -8.13 12.86
CA GLY A 90 -22.56 -7.30 13.50
C GLY A 90 -22.14 -6.72 14.86
N SER A 91 -20.84 -6.71 15.16
CA SER A 91 -20.32 -6.34 16.46
C SER A 91 -20.45 -4.83 16.70
N THR A 92 -20.94 -4.45 17.88
CA THR A 92 -21.00 -3.05 18.33
C THR A 92 -19.95 -2.75 19.39
N SER A 93 -19.11 -3.72 19.76
CA SER A 93 -18.03 -3.57 20.73
C SER A 93 -16.71 -3.90 20.06
N SER A 94 -15.78 -2.94 20.06
CA SER A 94 -14.47 -3.09 19.47
C SER A 94 -13.75 -4.31 20.00
N CYS A 95 -13.05 -4.97 19.09
CA CYS A 95 -12.21 -6.12 19.38
C CYS A 95 -12.95 -7.40 19.79
N ARG A 96 -14.28 -7.44 19.65
CA ARG A 96 -15.02 -8.70 19.52
C ARG A 96 -15.17 -9.08 18.05
N GLY A 97 -14.95 -10.36 17.76
CA GLY A 97 -15.07 -10.91 16.41
C GLY A 97 -13.73 -11.01 15.69
N ARG A 98 -13.79 -11.03 14.36
CA ARG A 98 -12.67 -11.29 13.45
C ARG A 98 -11.86 -10.03 13.19
N VAL A 99 -10.54 -10.15 13.30
CA VAL A 99 -9.57 -9.15 12.86
C VAL A 99 -8.65 -9.79 11.82
N ASP A 100 -8.68 -9.27 10.59
CA ASP A 100 -7.83 -9.75 9.50
C ASP A 100 -6.53 -8.94 9.46
N VAL A 101 -5.39 -9.62 9.25
CA VAL A 101 -4.12 -8.96 8.89
C VAL A 101 -3.95 -9.08 7.37
N LEU A 102 -4.05 -7.94 6.66
CA LEU A 102 -4.07 -7.90 5.20
C LEU A 102 -2.85 -7.14 4.67
N PRO A 103 -2.28 -7.53 3.51
CA PRO A 103 -1.41 -6.63 2.76
C PRO A 103 -2.13 -5.31 2.47
N LEU A 104 -1.45 -4.18 2.64
CA LEU A 104 -2.08 -2.86 2.49
C LEU A 104 -2.75 -2.70 1.10
N GLU A 105 -2.07 -3.11 0.03
CA GLU A 105 -2.63 -3.02 -1.33
C GLU A 105 -3.86 -3.93 -1.52
N ARG A 106 -3.95 -5.08 -0.83
CA ARG A 106 -5.16 -5.91 -0.85
C ARG A 106 -6.33 -5.19 -0.19
N TYR A 107 -6.07 -4.50 0.92
CA TYR A 107 -7.08 -3.69 1.58
C TYR A 107 -7.60 -2.57 0.66
N VAL A 108 -6.70 -1.82 0.00
CA VAL A 108 -7.10 -0.75 -0.93
C VAL A 108 -7.98 -1.28 -2.08
N ARG A 109 -7.67 -2.47 -2.63
CA ARG A 109 -8.51 -3.13 -3.65
C ARG A 109 -9.93 -3.43 -3.17
N GLY A 110 -10.07 -3.82 -1.91
CA GLY A 110 -11.38 -4.11 -1.31
C GLY A 110 -12.15 -2.86 -0.85
N VAL A 111 -11.48 -1.71 -0.69
CA VAL A 111 -12.14 -0.44 -0.32
C VAL A 111 -12.56 0.37 -1.54
N LEU A 112 -11.69 0.51 -2.55
CA LEU A 112 -11.92 1.42 -3.68
C LEU A 112 -13.28 1.24 -4.37
N PRO A 113 -13.75 0.04 -4.75
CA PRO A 113 -15.05 -0.12 -5.41
C PRO A 113 -16.26 0.13 -4.50
N HIS A 114 -16.04 0.29 -3.20
CA HIS A 114 -17.08 0.53 -2.20
C HIS A 114 -17.11 1.97 -1.69
N GLU A 115 -16.12 2.78 -2.06
CA GLU A 115 -16.03 4.20 -1.74
C GLU A 115 -16.05 5.08 -3.01
N TRP A 116 -15.57 4.58 -4.15
CA TRP A 116 -15.64 5.24 -5.46
C TRP A 116 -16.50 4.43 -6.43
N ILE A 117 -17.30 5.12 -7.25
CA ILE A 117 -18.12 4.49 -8.28
C ILE A 117 -17.20 3.90 -9.37
N ARG A 118 -17.35 2.60 -9.62
CA ARG A 118 -16.49 1.82 -10.52
C ARG A 118 -16.44 2.34 -11.96
N SER A 119 -17.54 2.94 -12.43
CA SER A 119 -17.68 3.51 -13.77
C SER A 119 -17.09 4.92 -13.93
N TRP A 120 -16.57 5.51 -12.85
CA TRP A 120 -15.93 6.82 -12.89
C TRP A 120 -14.61 6.82 -13.66
N HIS A 121 -14.17 8.02 -14.04
CA HIS A 121 -12.98 8.25 -14.84
C HIS A 121 -11.74 7.66 -14.15
N GLY A 122 -10.83 7.05 -14.93
CA GLY A 122 -9.66 6.36 -14.38
C GLY A 122 -8.77 7.23 -13.48
N GLU A 123 -8.65 8.53 -13.78
CA GLU A 123 -7.95 9.49 -12.91
C GLU A 123 -8.65 9.73 -11.56
N SER A 124 -9.99 9.70 -11.52
CA SER A 124 -10.75 9.77 -10.26
C SER A 124 -10.52 8.51 -9.42
N LEU A 125 -10.55 7.33 -10.05
CA LEU A 125 -10.25 6.05 -9.38
C LEU A 125 -8.82 6.01 -8.83
N ARG A 126 -7.83 6.49 -9.60
CA ARG A 126 -6.42 6.61 -9.17
C ARG A 126 -6.26 7.58 -7.99
N ALA A 127 -6.95 8.71 -8.02
CA ALA A 127 -6.97 9.65 -6.90
C ALA A 127 -7.57 9.01 -5.64
N GLY A 128 -8.73 8.35 -5.78
CA GLY A 128 -9.37 7.59 -4.70
C GLY A 128 -8.44 6.55 -4.10
N ALA A 129 -7.73 5.77 -4.92
CA ALA A 129 -6.78 4.75 -4.45
C ALA A 129 -5.66 5.34 -3.58
N ILE A 130 -5.08 6.47 -3.98
CA ILE A 130 -4.01 7.16 -3.23
C ILE A 130 -4.55 7.69 -1.90
N VAL A 131 -5.73 8.31 -1.91
CA VAL A 131 -6.38 8.85 -0.71
C VAL A 131 -6.72 7.74 0.28
N ILE A 132 -7.36 6.67 -0.18
CA ILE A 132 -7.72 5.50 0.64
C ILE A 132 -6.47 4.90 1.28
N ARG A 133 -5.41 4.69 0.49
CA ARG A 133 -4.14 4.13 0.97
C ARG A 133 -3.49 5.01 2.04
N THR A 134 -3.53 6.32 1.84
CA THR A 134 -2.92 7.29 2.75
C THR A 134 -3.67 7.35 4.08
N TYR A 135 -5.00 7.38 4.03
CA TYR A 135 -5.83 7.35 5.22
C TYR A 135 -5.55 6.09 6.07
N ALA A 136 -5.53 4.93 5.43
CA ALA A 136 -5.20 3.66 6.06
C ALA A 136 -3.80 3.66 6.68
N ALA A 137 -2.80 4.10 5.94
CA ALA A 137 -1.41 4.12 6.41
C ALA A 137 -1.20 5.11 7.57
N ASN A 138 -1.92 6.23 7.60
CA ASN A 138 -1.89 7.18 8.71
C ASN A 138 -2.36 6.51 10.01
N TRP A 139 -3.46 5.74 9.96
CA TRP A 139 -3.95 5.01 11.12
C TRP A 139 -3.01 3.91 11.58
N VAL A 140 -2.48 3.10 10.65
CA VAL A 140 -1.49 2.04 11.00
C VAL A 140 -0.28 2.64 11.70
N THR A 141 0.28 3.73 11.16
CA THR A 141 1.49 4.36 11.72
C THR A 141 1.23 5.18 12.98
N SER A 142 -0.03 5.54 13.25
CA SER A 142 -0.48 6.13 14.52
C SER A 142 -0.82 5.08 15.58
N GLY A 143 -0.62 3.78 15.30
CA GLY A 143 -0.88 2.66 16.21
C GLY A 143 -2.31 2.12 16.17
N GLY A 144 -3.11 2.54 15.18
CA GLY A 144 -4.46 2.07 14.89
C GLY A 144 -5.59 2.93 15.48
N LYS A 145 -6.78 2.85 14.90
CA LYS A 145 -7.97 3.54 15.41
C LYS A 145 -8.53 2.86 16.66
N TYR A 146 -8.43 1.54 16.72
CA TYR A 146 -8.91 0.67 17.80
C TYR A 146 -7.74 -0.01 18.52
N THR A 147 -7.97 -0.60 19.69
CA THR A 147 -6.91 -1.32 20.43
C THR A 147 -6.43 -2.57 19.70
N CYS A 148 -7.33 -3.27 19.01
CA CYS A 148 -7.03 -4.52 18.28
C CYS A 148 -6.76 -4.34 16.78
N ALA A 149 -7.21 -3.23 16.19
CA ALA A 149 -7.23 -3.06 14.74
C ALA A 149 -6.88 -1.64 14.34
N ASP A 150 -6.35 -1.51 13.13
CA ASP A 150 -5.98 -0.22 12.59
C ASP A 150 -7.20 0.52 12.06
N LEU A 151 -8.12 -0.19 11.41
CA LEU A 151 -9.42 0.29 10.93
C LEU A 151 -10.49 -0.82 11.07
N ASP A 152 -11.76 -0.44 10.96
CA ASP A 152 -12.88 -1.39 10.75
C ASP A 152 -13.31 -1.39 9.27
N ASP A 153 -14.16 -2.34 8.89
CA ASP A 153 -14.63 -2.53 7.51
C ASP A 153 -15.95 -1.81 7.16
N THR A 154 -16.38 -0.87 7.99
CA THR A 154 -17.64 -0.13 7.84
C THR A 154 -17.42 1.35 7.52
N THR A 155 -18.52 2.10 7.40
CA THR A 155 -18.51 3.55 7.19
C THR A 155 -17.84 4.31 8.34
N ALA A 156 -17.75 3.75 9.54
CA ALA A 156 -17.00 4.35 10.65
C ALA A 156 -15.52 4.57 10.29
N SER A 157 -14.96 3.72 9.42
CA SER A 157 -13.61 3.83 8.88
C SER A 157 -13.69 3.99 7.36
N GLN A 158 -13.45 2.92 6.62
CA GLN A 158 -13.64 2.86 5.18
C GLN A 158 -14.34 1.53 4.88
N VAL A 159 -15.32 1.54 3.98
CA VAL A 159 -16.08 0.32 3.68
C VAL A 159 -15.15 -0.66 2.97
N TYR A 160 -14.76 -1.73 3.66
CA TYR A 160 -13.90 -2.79 3.12
C TYR A 160 -14.73 -4.06 2.89
N LYS A 161 -14.63 -4.63 1.69
CA LYS A 161 -15.14 -5.97 1.39
C LYS A 161 -14.08 -6.79 0.67
N ASP A 162 -14.21 -8.11 0.73
CA ASP A 162 -13.31 -9.01 0.03
C ASP A 162 -13.55 -9.06 -1.49
N GLU A 163 -14.70 -8.53 -1.95
CA GLU A 163 -15.02 -8.39 -3.37
C GLU A 163 -14.18 -7.28 -4.02
N THR A 164 -13.56 -7.58 -5.16
CA THR A 164 -12.76 -6.64 -5.96
C THR A 164 -13.19 -6.66 -7.43
N PHE A 165 -12.80 -5.63 -8.18
CA PHE A 165 -13.17 -5.47 -9.59
C PHE A 165 -11.97 -5.03 -10.41
N ALA A 166 -11.82 -5.58 -11.62
CA ALA A 166 -10.64 -5.36 -12.46
C ALA A 166 -10.36 -3.88 -12.76
N VAL A 167 -11.40 -3.06 -12.97
CA VAL A 167 -11.25 -1.62 -13.28
C VAL A 167 -10.67 -0.84 -12.09
N THR A 168 -11.11 -1.13 -10.87
CA THR A 168 -10.58 -0.51 -9.65
C THR A 168 -9.23 -1.10 -9.28
N ASP A 169 -9.02 -2.41 -9.48
CA ASP A 169 -7.73 -3.07 -9.22
C ASP A 169 -6.61 -2.48 -10.07
N ALA A 170 -6.88 -2.17 -11.34
CA ALA A 170 -5.93 -1.50 -12.23
C ALA A 170 -5.57 -0.08 -11.74
N ALA A 171 -6.51 0.66 -11.16
CA ALA A 171 -6.24 1.98 -10.57
C ALA A 171 -5.40 1.88 -9.29
N VAL A 172 -5.66 0.86 -8.45
CA VAL A 172 -4.85 0.56 -7.27
C VAL A 172 -3.43 0.18 -7.66
N GLU A 173 -3.26 -0.72 -8.63
CA GLU A 173 -1.95 -1.15 -9.13
C GLU A 173 -1.14 0.01 -9.74
N ALA A 174 -1.77 0.82 -10.59
CA ALA A 174 -1.12 1.98 -11.21
C ALA A 174 -0.62 3.01 -10.19
N THR A 175 -1.20 3.03 -8.99
CA THR A 175 -0.85 3.95 -7.90
C THR A 175 -0.19 3.27 -6.71
N ALA A 176 0.24 2.01 -6.85
CA ALA A 176 0.82 1.25 -5.76
C ALA A 176 2.02 1.99 -5.15
N GLY A 177 2.01 2.09 -3.82
CA GLY A 177 3.01 2.82 -3.04
C GLY A 177 2.95 4.35 -3.14
N SER A 178 1.95 4.94 -3.80
CA SER A 178 1.75 6.39 -3.82
C SER A 178 0.87 6.85 -2.66
N PHE A 179 1.33 7.88 -1.95
CA PHE A 179 0.70 8.48 -0.76
C PHE A 179 0.60 9.99 -0.90
N VAL A 180 -0.34 10.59 -0.16
CA VAL A 180 -0.46 12.06 -0.02
C VAL A 180 0.47 12.52 1.11
N MET A 181 1.60 13.11 0.76
CA MET A 181 2.68 13.41 1.70
C MET A 181 2.84 14.91 1.93
N LYS A 182 3.06 15.31 3.19
CA LYS A 182 3.42 16.67 3.57
C LYS A 182 4.49 16.61 4.66
N ASN A 183 5.56 17.41 4.52
CA ASN A 183 6.71 17.43 5.43
C ASN A 183 7.25 16.02 5.77
N GLY A 184 7.33 15.15 4.77
CA GLY A 184 7.88 13.79 4.91
C GLY A 184 6.97 12.77 5.59
N ALA A 185 5.75 13.13 5.98
CA ALA A 185 4.76 12.23 6.59
C ALA A 185 3.42 12.23 5.81
N PRO A 186 2.62 11.16 5.91
CA PRO A 186 1.33 11.10 5.26
C PRO A 186 0.36 12.08 5.93
N VAL A 187 -0.42 12.82 5.13
CA VAL A 187 -1.51 13.63 5.67
C VAL A 187 -2.62 12.72 6.22
N PHE A 188 -3.48 13.28 7.06
CA PHE A 188 -4.73 12.62 7.40
C PHE A 188 -5.71 12.79 6.23
N ALA A 189 -5.69 11.82 5.31
CA ALA A 189 -6.35 11.92 4.00
C ALA A 189 -7.85 11.62 4.07
N GLU A 190 -8.59 12.44 4.84
CA GLU A 190 -10.05 12.36 4.94
C GLU A 190 -10.72 12.61 3.59
N TYR A 191 -11.89 12.01 3.36
CA TYR A 191 -12.66 12.24 2.14
C TYR A 191 -14.15 12.08 2.40
N SER A 192 -14.96 12.79 1.62
CA SER A 192 -16.42 12.69 1.67
C SER A 192 -17.03 12.73 0.27
N ALA A 193 -18.32 12.42 0.18
CA ALA A 193 -19.03 12.26 -1.08
C ALA A 193 -19.09 13.57 -1.88
N GLU A 194 -19.60 14.63 -1.26
CA GLU A 194 -19.73 15.94 -1.86
C GLU A 194 -19.30 17.00 -0.83
N ASN A 195 -18.27 17.77 -1.15
CA ASN A 195 -17.72 18.76 -0.21
C ASN A 195 -18.31 20.16 -0.44
N GLY A 196 -19.01 20.36 -1.58
CA GLY A 196 -19.49 21.67 -1.99
C GLY A 196 -18.36 22.64 -2.33
N HIS A 197 -18.68 23.93 -2.36
CA HIS A 197 -17.75 25.01 -2.66
C HIS A 197 -17.97 26.22 -1.75
N PRO A 198 -16.91 26.72 -1.07
CA PRO A 198 -15.65 26.03 -0.82
C PRO A 198 -15.88 24.77 0.03
N THR A 199 -14.87 23.89 0.11
CA THR A 199 -14.88 22.77 1.07
C THR A 199 -14.91 23.28 2.52
N ALA A 200 -15.19 22.42 3.49
CA ALA A 200 -15.21 22.78 4.92
C ALA A 200 -13.85 23.29 5.43
N THR A 201 -12.75 22.94 4.76
CA THR A 201 -11.40 23.41 5.07
C THR A 201 -10.95 24.59 4.19
N GLY A 202 -11.88 25.22 3.45
CA GLY A 202 -11.61 26.43 2.67
C GLY A 202 -10.98 26.21 1.30
N VAL A 203 -10.84 24.97 0.83
CA VAL A 203 -10.36 24.68 -0.54
C VAL A 203 -11.42 25.12 -1.55
N SER A 204 -11.01 25.93 -2.53
CA SER A 204 -11.86 26.43 -3.61
C SER A 204 -12.09 25.36 -4.68
N ASP A 205 -13.25 24.71 -4.67
CA ASP A 205 -13.62 23.67 -5.66
C ASP A 205 -14.75 24.14 -6.60
N SER A 206 -14.42 24.86 -7.67
CA SER A 206 -15.42 25.54 -8.51
C SER A 206 -16.36 24.59 -9.25
N LEU A 207 -15.96 23.34 -9.53
CA LEU A 207 -16.81 22.33 -10.16
C LEU A 207 -17.91 21.81 -9.21
N CYS A 208 -17.79 22.11 -7.92
CA CYS A 208 -18.77 21.78 -6.89
C CYS A 208 -19.60 23.00 -6.44
N ALA A 209 -19.51 24.13 -7.16
CA ALA A 209 -20.32 25.31 -6.90
C ALA A 209 -21.83 25.01 -6.98
N GLY A 210 -22.56 25.37 -5.92
CA GLY A 210 -24.01 25.13 -5.81
C GLY A 210 -24.40 23.67 -5.50
N LYS A 211 -23.43 22.77 -5.27
CA LYS A 211 -23.71 21.39 -4.84
C LYS A 211 -23.88 21.33 -3.32
N THR A 212 -24.93 20.65 -2.88
CA THR A 212 -25.19 20.44 -1.45
C THR A 212 -24.15 19.50 -0.88
N ARG A 213 -23.46 19.92 0.18
CA ARG A 213 -22.49 19.08 0.90
C ARG A 213 -23.16 17.80 1.39
N PHE A 214 -22.50 16.67 1.15
CA PHE A 214 -22.89 15.35 1.59
C PHE A 214 -21.65 14.65 2.20
N GLY A 215 -21.60 14.62 3.53
CA GLY A 215 -20.41 14.29 4.30
C GLY A 215 -19.76 15.51 4.98
N HIS A 216 -18.66 15.29 5.71
CA HIS A 216 -18.01 16.31 6.54
C HIS A 216 -17.44 17.47 5.72
N GLY A 217 -17.19 17.25 4.43
CA GLY A 217 -16.68 18.26 3.50
C GLY A 217 -15.20 18.58 3.66
N ARG A 218 -14.44 17.70 4.32
CA ARG A 218 -12.98 17.85 4.55
C ARG A 218 -12.21 16.93 3.61
N GLY A 219 -11.02 17.38 3.21
CA GLY A 219 -10.14 16.62 2.32
C GLY A 219 -10.74 16.39 0.94
N ALA A 220 -10.57 15.18 0.38
CA ALA A 220 -10.98 14.91 -1.00
C ALA A 220 -12.50 14.83 -1.16
N CYS A 221 -13.01 15.45 -2.23
CA CYS A 221 -14.39 15.32 -2.67
C CYS A 221 -14.50 14.19 -3.70
N GLN A 222 -15.30 13.16 -3.43
CA GLN A 222 -15.50 12.03 -4.36
C GLN A 222 -16.09 12.52 -5.69
N TRP A 223 -17.23 13.21 -5.64
CA TRP A 223 -17.86 13.79 -6.84
C TRP A 223 -16.98 14.83 -7.52
N GLY A 224 -16.33 15.69 -6.74
CA GLY A 224 -15.40 16.67 -7.26
C GLY A 224 -14.22 16.04 -8.00
N SER A 225 -13.65 14.93 -7.49
CA SER A 225 -12.60 14.18 -8.19
C SER A 225 -13.06 13.67 -9.56
N GLN A 226 -14.30 13.17 -9.66
CA GLN A 226 -14.88 12.73 -10.91
C GLN A 226 -15.08 13.90 -11.88
N ARG A 227 -15.59 15.04 -11.40
CA ARG A 227 -15.79 16.24 -12.24
C ARG A 227 -14.46 16.81 -12.73
N TRP A 228 -13.45 16.94 -11.86
CA TRP A 228 -12.12 17.41 -12.26
C TRP A 228 -11.48 16.52 -13.32
N ALA A 229 -11.60 15.20 -13.16
CA ALA A 229 -11.10 14.24 -14.12
C ALA A 229 -11.85 14.31 -15.46
N SER A 230 -13.18 14.16 -15.44
CA SER A 230 -14.01 14.00 -16.64
C SER A 230 -14.35 15.30 -17.38
N GLN A 231 -14.47 16.42 -16.67
CA GLN A 231 -14.92 17.70 -17.25
C GLN A 231 -13.76 18.67 -17.48
N SER A 232 -12.65 18.51 -16.76
CA SER A 232 -11.49 19.41 -16.82
C SER A 232 -10.18 18.71 -17.16
N GLY A 233 -10.20 17.39 -17.40
CA GLY A 233 -9.02 16.62 -17.83
C GLY A 233 -7.88 16.58 -16.82
N LYS A 234 -8.17 16.82 -15.53
CA LYS A 234 -7.13 16.83 -14.49
C LYS A 234 -6.68 15.40 -14.18
N GLY A 235 -5.37 15.22 -14.04
CA GLY A 235 -4.77 13.96 -13.59
C GLY A 235 -4.91 13.77 -12.08
N HIS A 236 -4.81 12.52 -11.63
CA HIS A 236 -4.98 12.11 -10.23
C HIS A 236 -4.05 12.85 -9.27
N ALA A 237 -2.78 13.09 -9.64
CA ALA A 237 -1.86 13.83 -8.79
C ALA A 237 -2.36 15.26 -8.53
N TRP A 238 -2.78 15.96 -9.58
CA TRP A 238 -3.36 17.29 -9.45
C TRP A 238 -4.64 17.27 -8.59
N ILE A 239 -5.53 16.29 -8.82
CA ILE A 239 -6.78 16.17 -8.07
C ILE A 239 -6.50 16.01 -6.58
N VAL A 240 -5.56 15.15 -6.22
CA VAL A 240 -5.15 14.95 -4.83
C VAL A 240 -4.56 16.23 -4.26
N GLU A 241 -3.57 16.83 -4.92
CA GLU A 241 -2.88 18.04 -4.44
C GLU A 241 -3.80 19.25 -4.32
N HIS A 242 -4.85 19.31 -5.13
CA HIS A 242 -5.92 20.29 -5.02
C HIS A 242 -6.66 20.19 -3.68
N TYR A 243 -7.07 18.97 -3.31
CA TYR A 243 -7.83 18.74 -2.07
C TYR A 243 -6.98 18.72 -0.80
N TYR A 244 -5.66 18.54 -0.91
CA TYR A 244 -4.73 18.59 0.21
C TYR A 244 -3.64 19.66 -0.03
N PRO A 245 -3.96 20.95 0.14
CA PRO A 245 -3.03 22.03 -0.15
C PRO A 245 -1.69 21.91 0.60
N GLY A 246 -0.61 22.03 -0.18
CA GLY A 246 0.76 21.91 0.32
C GLY A 246 1.24 20.48 0.58
N ALA A 247 0.39 19.47 0.33
CA ALA A 247 0.84 18.09 0.18
C ALA A 247 1.17 17.80 -1.29
N VAL A 248 1.91 16.72 -1.51
CA VAL A 248 2.31 16.21 -2.83
C VAL A 248 2.06 14.72 -2.92
N VAL A 249 1.69 14.22 -4.10
CA VAL A 249 1.67 12.76 -4.32
C VAL A 249 3.09 12.25 -4.41
N THR A 250 3.49 11.43 -3.44
CA THR A 250 4.82 10.85 -3.38
C THR A 250 4.73 9.34 -3.36
N LYS A 251 5.53 8.68 -4.21
CA LYS A 251 5.74 7.24 -4.12
C LYS A 251 6.70 6.96 -2.97
N VAL A 252 6.19 6.41 -1.87
CA VAL A 252 6.99 6.03 -0.70
C VAL A 252 7.20 4.52 -0.73
N GLY A 253 8.46 4.10 -0.59
CA GLY A 253 8.90 2.72 -0.81
C GLY A 253 8.20 1.67 0.06
N GLY A 254 7.10 1.12 -0.46
CA GLY A 254 7.00 -0.29 -0.82
C GLY A 254 6.95 -0.36 -2.34
N GLY A 255 8.12 -0.37 -3.01
CA GLY A 255 8.15 -0.62 -4.45
C GLY A 255 7.56 -2.00 -4.74
N ALA A 256 7.06 -2.20 -5.96
CA ALA A 256 6.94 -3.56 -6.48
C ALA A 256 8.27 -4.27 -6.21
N PRO A 257 8.24 -5.55 -5.78
CA PRO A 257 9.47 -6.24 -5.42
C PRO A 257 10.46 -6.14 -6.57
N VAL A 258 11.71 -5.78 -6.28
CA VAL A 258 12.75 -5.80 -7.32
C VAL A 258 13.03 -7.25 -7.61
N ILE A 259 12.72 -7.69 -8.82
CA ILE A 259 13.05 -9.02 -9.32
C ILE A 259 14.30 -8.89 -10.17
N ILE A 260 15.30 -9.69 -9.84
CA ILE A 260 16.52 -9.86 -10.61
C ILE A 260 16.47 -11.26 -11.21
N ASP A 261 16.15 -11.33 -12.50
CA ASP A 261 16.03 -12.54 -13.30
C ASP A 261 17.37 -12.99 -13.87
N SER A 262 17.51 -14.29 -14.15
CA SER A 262 18.74 -14.87 -14.68
C SER A 262 19.10 -14.37 -16.08
N SER A 263 18.10 -13.87 -16.82
CA SER A 263 18.27 -13.23 -18.11
C SER A 263 18.56 -11.74 -17.97
N PRO A 264 19.74 -11.24 -18.38
CA PRO A 264 20.04 -9.81 -18.32
C PRO A 264 19.01 -8.93 -19.04
N ALA A 265 18.40 -9.43 -20.13
CA ALA A 265 17.41 -8.70 -20.91
C ALA A 265 16.03 -8.60 -20.24
N ALA A 266 15.74 -9.44 -19.23
CA ALA A 266 14.49 -9.39 -18.47
C ALA A 266 14.55 -8.40 -17.29
N ASN A 267 15.72 -7.80 -17.03
CA ASN A 267 15.94 -6.92 -15.89
C ASN A 267 15.77 -5.45 -16.27
N ASP A 268 15.11 -4.67 -15.40
CA ASP A 268 15.16 -3.21 -15.47
C ASP A 268 16.56 -2.74 -15.07
N ALA A 269 17.34 -2.27 -16.04
CA ALA A 269 18.72 -1.85 -15.83
C ALA A 269 18.89 -0.70 -14.81
N ALA A 270 17.83 0.06 -14.52
CA ALA A 270 17.86 1.10 -13.48
C ALA A 270 17.76 0.52 -12.05
N LEU A 271 17.21 -0.69 -11.90
CA LEU A 271 16.86 -1.26 -10.60
C LEU A 271 17.51 -2.63 -10.33
N ALA A 272 17.87 -3.38 -11.37
CA ALA A 272 18.29 -4.76 -11.30
C ALA A 272 19.37 -5.07 -12.35
N LYS A 273 20.37 -5.85 -11.95
CA LYS A 273 21.35 -6.44 -12.88
C LYS A 273 21.83 -7.80 -12.39
N VAL A 274 22.15 -8.69 -13.32
CA VAL A 274 22.74 -9.99 -13.01
C VAL A 274 24.08 -10.14 -13.74
N GLU A 275 25.09 -10.63 -13.03
CA GLU A 275 26.45 -10.82 -13.53
C GLU A 275 26.94 -12.23 -13.16
N TYR A 276 27.65 -12.88 -14.08
CA TYR A 276 28.13 -14.24 -13.91
C TYR A 276 29.64 -14.28 -14.07
N ALA A 277 30.35 -14.74 -13.04
CA ALA A 277 31.78 -15.00 -13.13
C ALA A 277 32.03 -16.47 -13.48
N GLY A 278 32.95 -16.72 -14.42
CA GLY A 278 33.24 -18.07 -14.91
C GLY A 278 32.13 -18.67 -15.78
N THR A 279 32.11 -20.00 -15.89
CA THR A 279 31.16 -20.70 -16.77
C THR A 279 29.80 -20.91 -16.09
N TRP A 280 28.78 -20.22 -16.59
CA TRP A 280 27.37 -20.38 -16.21
C TRP A 280 26.52 -20.64 -17.45
N THR A 281 26.02 -21.87 -17.57
CA THR A 281 25.27 -22.33 -18.75
C THR A 281 23.80 -21.96 -18.61
N SER A 282 23.26 -21.22 -19.59
CA SER A 282 21.82 -20.92 -19.68
C SER A 282 21.05 -22.08 -20.29
N THR A 283 19.85 -22.37 -19.77
CA THR A 283 18.96 -23.40 -20.28
C THR A 283 17.52 -23.19 -19.79
N SER A 284 16.58 -23.78 -20.53
CA SER A 284 15.16 -23.90 -20.15
C SER A 284 14.71 -25.37 -20.18
N ALA A 285 15.65 -26.32 -20.20
CA ALA A 285 15.36 -27.73 -20.44
C ALA A 285 14.52 -28.40 -19.34
N THR A 286 14.60 -27.92 -18.09
CA THR A 286 13.73 -28.36 -16.99
C THR A 286 12.77 -27.24 -16.66
N ALA A 287 11.46 -27.49 -16.79
CA ALA A 287 10.42 -26.51 -16.48
C ALA A 287 10.43 -26.08 -14.99
N GLY A 288 9.74 -24.98 -14.71
CA GLY A 288 9.59 -24.46 -13.35
C GLY A 288 10.62 -23.39 -12.96
N TYR A 289 11.27 -22.79 -13.95
CA TYR A 289 12.09 -21.59 -13.80
C TYR A 289 11.24 -20.32 -13.74
N HIS A 290 11.82 -19.22 -13.25
CA HIS A 290 11.24 -17.89 -13.37
C HIS A 290 11.63 -17.29 -14.72
N GLY A 291 10.75 -16.48 -15.32
CA GLY A 291 11.02 -15.85 -16.62
C GLY A 291 11.12 -16.86 -17.77
N THR A 292 12.19 -16.75 -18.56
CA THR A 292 12.37 -17.53 -19.80
C THR A 292 13.39 -18.66 -19.69
N GLU A 293 14.30 -18.58 -18.71
CA GLU A 293 15.42 -19.51 -18.54
C GLU A 293 15.95 -19.49 -17.11
N TYR A 294 16.84 -20.43 -16.81
CA TYR A 294 17.71 -20.39 -15.64
C TYR A 294 19.15 -20.68 -16.05
N ARG A 295 20.10 -20.36 -15.16
CA ARG A 295 21.51 -20.71 -15.34
C ARG A 295 21.98 -21.71 -14.30
N TRP A 296 22.96 -22.52 -14.67
CA TRP A 296 23.61 -23.44 -13.75
C TRP A 296 25.12 -23.43 -13.90
N ALA A 297 25.80 -23.79 -12.81
CA ALA A 297 27.24 -23.99 -12.77
C ALA A 297 27.59 -25.20 -11.90
N ALA A 298 28.66 -25.91 -12.24
CA ALA A 298 29.14 -27.03 -11.43
C ALA A 298 29.69 -26.53 -10.09
N THR A 299 29.45 -27.27 -9.00
CA THR A 299 30.13 -27.02 -7.73
C THR A 299 31.63 -27.26 -7.89
N GLU A 300 32.46 -26.33 -7.45
CA GLU A 300 33.92 -26.43 -7.51
C GLU A 300 34.57 -25.46 -6.50
N GLN A 301 35.86 -25.61 -6.19
CA GLN A 301 36.57 -24.67 -5.31
C GLN A 301 36.99 -23.40 -6.08
N SER A 302 36.02 -22.58 -6.48
CA SER A 302 36.20 -21.37 -7.30
C SER A 302 35.40 -20.18 -6.79
N THR A 303 35.99 -18.98 -6.86
CA THR A 303 35.35 -17.70 -6.50
C THR A 303 34.54 -17.09 -7.65
N ALA A 304 33.87 -17.93 -8.46
CA ALA A 304 33.19 -17.52 -9.68
C ALA A 304 31.64 -17.59 -9.54
N PRO A 305 31.02 -16.65 -8.80
CA PRO A 305 29.60 -16.73 -8.46
C PRO A 305 28.67 -16.19 -9.56
N ALA A 306 27.36 -16.36 -9.34
CA ALA A 306 26.33 -15.51 -9.90
C ALA A 306 26.03 -14.37 -8.92
N THR A 307 25.98 -13.12 -9.42
CA THR A 307 25.76 -11.91 -8.63
C THR A 307 24.49 -11.22 -9.10
N PHE A 308 23.50 -11.15 -8.22
CA PHE A 308 22.24 -10.45 -8.44
C PHE A 308 22.30 -9.11 -7.70
N SER A 309 22.41 -8.00 -8.41
CA SER A 309 22.48 -6.66 -7.80
C SER A 309 21.19 -5.89 -7.98
N PHE A 310 20.85 -5.08 -6.98
CA PHE A 310 19.64 -4.26 -6.99
C PHE A 310 19.89 -2.87 -6.40
N TYR A 311 19.20 -1.87 -6.93
CA TYR A 311 19.32 -0.49 -6.49
C TYR A 311 18.24 -0.14 -5.46
N LEU A 312 18.65 0.48 -4.36
CA LEU A 312 17.76 1.12 -3.41
C LEU A 312 18.01 2.63 -3.39
N ALA A 313 16.99 3.43 -3.71
CA ALA A 313 17.09 4.90 -3.64
C ALA A 313 17.32 5.42 -2.20
N SER A 314 16.95 4.63 -1.19
CA SER A 314 17.15 4.93 0.22
C SER A 314 17.50 3.65 0.98
N ALA A 315 18.22 3.79 2.10
CA ALA A 315 18.50 2.67 2.98
C ALA A 315 17.20 2.09 3.54
N GLY A 316 17.17 0.78 3.77
CA GLY A 316 15.96 0.11 4.25
C GLY A 316 16.16 -1.37 4.52
N THR A 317 15.32 -1.90 5.40
CA THR A 317 15.26 -3.34 5.65
C THR A 317 14.48 -4.02 4.53
N ARG A 318 15.06 -5.06 3.92
CA ARG A 318 14.42 -5.84 2.84
C ARG A 318 14.51 -7.32 3.13
N THR A 319 13.46 -8.03 2.76
CA THR A 319 13.46 -9.50 2.71
C THR A 319 13.89 -9.95 1.33
N ILE A 320 14.82 -10.90 1.31
CA ILE A 320 15.35 -11.52 0.10
C ILE A 320 14.72 -12.91 -0.02
N ASP A 321 14.12 -13.19 -1.17
CA ASP A 321 13.68 -14.53 -1.55
C ASP A 321 14.46 -14.98 -2.81
N ALA A 322 14.61 -16.29 -3.00
CA ALA A 322 15.19 -16.88 -4.20
C ALA A 322 14.26 -17.90 -4.85
N TRP A 323 14.30 -17.94 -6.17
CA TRP A 323 13.70 -18.98 -7.00
C TRP A 323 14.79 -19.90 -7.53
N TRP A 324 14.47 -21.19 -7.69
CA TRP A 324 15.29 -22.14 -8.42
C TRP A 324 14.43 -23.26 -8.97
N VAL A 325 14.94 -23.97 -9.97
CA VAL A 325 14.38 -25.25 -10.40
C VAL A 325 14.85 -26.33 -9.42
N ALA A 326 13.99 -27.28 -8.98
CA ALA A 326 14.32 -28.42 -8.08
C ALA A 326 14.59 -29.78 -8.78
N GLY A 327 15.64 -30.52 -8.39
CA GLY A 327 16.19 -31.64 -9.16
C GLY A 327 17.39 -32.37 -8.54
N ALA A 328 17.55 -33.66 -8.84
CA ALA A 328 18.38 -34.57 -8.04
C ALA A 328 19.90 -34.29 -8.06
N ASN A 329 20.43 -33.70 -9.13
CA ASN A 329 21.87 -33.40 -9.30
C ASN A 329 22.29 -32.03 -8.73
N ARG A 330 21.42 -31.37 -7.96
CA ARG A 330 21.62 -30.02 -7.45
C ARG A 330 22.25 -30.03 -6.07
N SER A 331 22.94 -28.95 -5.73
CA SER A 331 23.58 -28.79 -4.43
C SER A 331 22.54 -28.83 -3.31
N THR A 332 22.86 -29.56 -2.24
CA THR A 332 22.11 -29.58 -0.99
C THR A 332 22.40 -28.38 -0.09
N ALA A 333 23.41 -27.57 -0.44
CA ALA A 333 23.93 -26.48 0.36
C ALA A 333 24.31 -25.27 -0.49
N ALA A 334 23.53 -24.95 -1.52
CA ALA A 334 23.72 -23.76 -2.35
C ALA A 334 23.71 -22.50 -1.48
N THR A 335 24.85 -21.80 -1.41
CA THR A 335 25.06 -20.72 -0.45
C THR A 335 24.80 -19.37 -1.09
N PHE A 336 23.84 -18.64 -0.53
CA PHE A 336 23.53 -17.26 -0.87
C PHE A 336 24.11 -16.32 0.18
N ILE A 337 24.69 -15.20 -0.25
CA ILE A 337 25.32 -14.20 0.63
C ILE A 337 24.82 -12.81 0.24
N ALA A 338 24.30 -12.05 1.21
CA ALA A 338 23.84 -10.68 1.01
C ALA A 338 24.94 -9.68 1.39
N TYR A 339 25.14 -8.67 0.55
CA TYR A 339 26.04 -7.55 0.79
C TYR A 339 25.32 -6.22 0.59
N ASP A 340 25.69 -5.23 1.41
CA ASP A 340 25.24 -3.85 1.21
C ASP A 340 26.03 -3.14 0.10
N ALA A 341 25.69 -1.86 -0.16
CA ALA A 341 26.34 -1.07 -1.20
C ALA A 341 27.80 -0.68 -0.88
N ALA A 342 28.20 -0.73 0.40
CA ALA A 342 29.59 -0.55 0.82
C ALA A 342 30.41 -1.84 0.69
N GLY A 343 29.75 -2.98 0.42
CA GLY A 343 30.39 -4.29 0.32
C GLY A 343 30.49 -5.03 1.65
N ALA A 344 29.83 -4.56 2.72
CA ALA A 344 29.75 -5.29 3.98
C ALA A 344 28.80 -6.49 3.83
N GLU A 345 29.21 -7.64 4.37
CA GLU A 345 28.36 -8.83 4.40
C GLU A 345 27.28 -8.67 5.47
N LEU A 346 26.02 -8.80 5.07
CA LEU A 346 24.85 -8.69 5.96
C LEU A 346 24.40 -10.05 6.48
N GLY A 347 24.69 -11.12 5.74
CA GLY A 347 24.40 -12.49 6.15
C GLY A 347 24.50 -13.50 5.02
N ARG A 348 24.47 -14.78 5.39
CA ARG A 348 24.59 -15.91 4.47
C ARG A 348 23.63 -17.03 4.85
N VAL A 349 23.18 -17.78 3.85
CA VAL A 349 22.25 -18.89 4.04
C VAL A 349 22.48 -19.99 3.00
N ALA A 350 22.39 -21.25 3.42
CA ALA A 350 22.43 -22.40 2.54
C ALA A 350 21.01 -22.92 2.25
N ARG A 351 20.77 -23.37 1.02
CA ARG A 351 19.51 -24.00 0.59
C ARG A 351 19.77 -25.30 -0.17
N ASP A 352 18.91 -26.29 0.09
CA ASP A 352 18.87 -27.53 -0.68
C ASP A 352 18.08 -27.30 -1.97
N GLN A 353 18.78 -27.18 -3.09
CA GLN A 353 18.16 -26.93 -4.40
C GLN A 353 17.61 -28.20 -5.06
N ARG A 354 17.63 -29.35 -4.39
CA ARG A 354 16.96 -30.56 -4.89
C ARG A 354 15.45 -30.52 -4.68
N VAL A 355 14.99 -29.68 -3.76
CA VAL A 355 13.59 -29.59 -3.32
C VAL A 355 13.11 -28.13 -3.34
N ALA A 356 11.81 -27.92 -3.09
CA ALA A 356 11.21 -26.60 -2.89
C ALA A 356 11.47 -25.59 -4.04
N GLY A 357 11.69 -26.09 -5.26
CA GLY A 357 11.85 -25.25 -6.45
C GLY A 357 10.51 -24.77 -7.00
N SER A 358 10.57 -23.93 -8.03
CA SER A 358 9.39 -23.37 -8.70
C SER A 358 8.48 -22.54 -7.77
N GLN A 359 9.09 -21.94 -6.76
CA GLN A 359 8.45 -21.05 -5.79
C GLN A 359 9.51 -20.11 -5.18
N TRP A 360 9.03 -19.05 -4.55
CA TRP A 360 9.88 -18.11 -3.81
C TRP A 360 10.22 -18.66 -2.43
N ASN A 361 11.51 -18.80 -2.15
CA ASN A 361 12.02 -19.29 -0.88
C ASN A 361 12.78 -18.19 -0.12
N PRO A 362 12.43 -17.89 1.14
CA PRO A 362 13.06 -16.82 1.89
C PRO A 362 14.53 -17.17 2.19
N LEU A 363 15.41 -16.20 1.98
CA LEU A 363 16.84 -16.26 2.31
C LEU A 363 17.18 -15.47 3.58
N GLY A 364 16.39 -14.46 3.91
CA GLY A 364 16.54 -13.66 5.14
C GLY A 364 16.08 -12.22 4.97
N THR A 365 16.10 -11.49 6.07
CA THR A 365 15.74 -10.06 6.12
C THR A 365 16.95 -9.28 6.62
N TYR A 366 17.39 -8.29 5.84
CA TYR A 366 18.65 -7.57 6.07
C TYR A 366 18.46 -6.06 5.94
N ALA A 367 19.24 -5.29 6.69
CA ALA A 367 19.28 -3.83 6.59
C ALA A 367 20.27 -3.41 5.51
N PHE A 368 19.75 -3.02 4.34
CA PHE A 368 20.55 -2.57 3.20
C PHE A 368 20.73 -1.05 3.23
N THR A 369 21.85 -0.59 2.67
CA THR A 369 22.12 0.84 2.49
C THR A 369 21.51 1.36 1.18
N ALA A 370 21.40 2.69 1.04
CA ALA A 370 21.09 3.29 -0.25
C ALA A 370 22.21 2.95 -1.26
N GLY A 371 21.86 2.83 -2.54
CA GLY A 371 22.77 2.46 -3.62
C GLY A 371 22.59 1.02 -4.12
N TRP A 372 23.62 0.51 -4.79
CA TRP A 372 23.64 -0.83 -5.40
C TRP A 372 24.07 -1.88 -4.39
N ASN A 373 23.12 -2.68 -3.95
CA ASN A 373 23.32 -3.82 -3.06
C ASN A 373 23.38 -5.12 -3.88
N ARG A 374 23.82 -6.24 -3.29
CA ARG A 374 23.88 -7.52 -4.03
C ARG A 374 23.61 -8.76 -3.19
N VAL A 375 23.08 -9.79 -3.86
CA VAL A 375 22.99 -11.17 -3.38
C VAL A 375 23.84 -12.05 -4.29
N VAL A 376 24.74 -12.80 -3.70
CA VAL A 376 25.71 -13.65 -4.40
C VAL A 376 25.35 -15.12 -4.18
N LEU A 377 25.22 -15.89 -5.26
CA LEU A 377 25.15 -17.36 -5.20
C LEU A 377 26.54 -17.94 -5.44
N SER A 378 27.10 -18.54 -4.39
CA SER A 378 28.41 -19.18 -4.44
C SER A 378 28.33 -20.58 -5.06
N ARG A 379 29.32 -20.90 -5.89
CA ARG A 379 29.59 -22.27 -6.37
C ARG A 379 30.73 -22.97 -5.63
N TRP A 380 31.32 -22.30 -4.60
CA TRP A 380 32.42 -22.82 -3.81
C TRP A 380 31.99 -24.01 -2.94
N GLN A 381 32.12 -25.22 -3.48
CA GLN A 381 31.76 -26.48 -2.83
C GLN A 381 32.60 -27.62 -3.39
N THR A 382 32.59 -28.78 -2.73
CA THR A 382 33.18 -30.01 -3.28
C THR A 382 32.53 -30.35 -4.63
N PRO A 383 33.30 -30.68 -5.69
CA PRO A 383 32.74 -31.11 -6.96
C PRO A 383 31.82 -32.34 -6.84
N GLY A 384 30.76 -32.36 -7.64
CA GLY A 384 29.80 -33.47 -7.68
C GLY A 384 28.33 -33.09 -7.86
N ALA A 385 28.00 -31.79 -7.83
CA ALA A 385 26.64 -31.28 -8.04
C ALA A 385 26.65 -30.00 -8.89
N VAL A 386 25.48 -29.40 -9.08
CA VAL A 386 25.33 -28.07 -9.70
C VAL A 386 24.57 -27.11 -8.78
N VAL A 387 24.87 -25.82 -8.88
CA VAL A 387 24.05 -24.74 -8.30
C VAL A 387 23.22 -24.09 -9.40
N ILE A 388 21.99 -23.68 -9.05
CA ILE A 388 21.02 -23.07 -9.96
C ILE A 388 20.83 -21.59 -9.61
N ALA A 389 21.12 -20.72 -10.57
CA ALA A 389 20.83 -19.29 -10.55
C ALA A 389 19.61 -19.01 -11.43
N ASP A 390 18.51 -18.60 -10.82
CA ASP A 390 17.26 -18.33 -11.53
C ASP A 390 16.78 -16.90 -11.24
N ALA A 391 16.14 -16.64 -10.10
CA ALA A 391 15.74 -15.28 -9.77
C ALA A 391 15.89 -14.95 -8.29
N ILE A 392 16.14 -13.67 -8.01
CA ILE A 392 16.12 -13.08 -6.67
C ILE A 392 14.99 -12.06 -6.60
N ARG A 393 14.25 -12.04 -5.48
CA ARG A 393 13.19 -11.07 -5.19
C ARG A 393 13.52 -10.28 -3.94
N VAL A 394 13.46 -8.96 -4.03
CA VAL A 394 13.70 -8.01 -2.93
C VAL A 394 12.41 -7.28 -2.58
N ARG A 395 11.94 -7.38 -1.34
CA ARG A 395 10.67 -6.77 -0.89
C ARG A 395 10.77 -6.10 0.48
#